data_AF-A0A0R3WXR6-F1
#
_entry.id   AF-A0A0R3WXR6-F1
#
_cell.length_a   1.000
_cell.length_b   1.000
_cell.length_c   1.000
_cell.angle_alpha   90.00
_cell.angle_beta   90.00
_cell.angle_gamma   90.00
#
_symmetry.space_group_name_H-M   'P 1'
#
loop_
_entity.id
_entity.type
_entity.pdbx_description
1 polymer ?
#
loop_
_entity_poly.entity_id
_entity_poly.type
_entity_poly.pdbx_seq_one_letter_code
_entity_poly.pdbx_strand_id
1 'polypeptide(L)'
;MHQLQLLRRASDIFQGKDGFITLRDLFRWGERYRLATCNRDENQLFDWDRYLAEQGYILLAGRARHPDEVRAVADIIQKVFKRQIAEDNLFNINEDTSPVAAEFLSVVDHQLGAEFDHVVWTRSMRRLLVLVGNAVKFNEPVLLVGETG
;
A
#
# COMPACT_ATOMS: atom_id res chain seq x y z
N MET A 1 -3.18 -4.86 16.64
CA MET A 1 -2.63 -3.91 17.65
C MET A 1 -1.64 -4.57 18.59
N HIS A 2 -2.03 -5.53 19.42
CA HIS A 2 -1.15 -6.03 20.48
C HIS A 2 0.17 -6.63 19.97
N GLN A 3 0.16 -7.38 18.87
CA GLN A 3 1.37 -8.02 18.32
C GLN A 3 2.38 -7.01 17.72
N LEU A 4 1.89 -5.96 17.04
CA LEU A 4 2.72 -4.84 16.57
C LEU A 4 3.32 -4.07 17.75
N GLN A 5 2.51 -3.86 18.78
CA GLN A 5 2.94 -3.21 20.03
C GLN A 5 3.86 -4.08 20.89
N LEU A 6 3.99 -5.39 20.62
CA LEU A 6 4.88 -6.30 21.36
C LEU A 6 6.27 -6.37 20.74
N LEU A 7 6.38 -6.36 19.40
CA LEU A 7 7.67 -6.24 18.70
C LEU A 7 8.41 -4.95 19.10
N ARG A 8 7.66 -3.89 19.44
CA ARG A 8 8.14 -2.64 20.07
C ARG A 8 8.96 -2.83 21.35
N ARG A 9 8.63 -3.81 22.21
CA ARG A 9 9.24 -3.94 23.55
C ARG A 9 10.61 -4.64 23.53
N ALA A 10 10.93 -5.36 22.46
CA ALA A 10 12.14 -6.18 22.40
C ALA A 10 13.34 -5.45 21.77
N SER A 11 13.16 -4.23 21.25
CA SER A 11 14.21 -3.50 20.55
C SER A 11 14.25 -2.06 21.05
N ASP A 12 15.32 -1.67 21.74
CA ASP A 12 15.56 -0.31 22.28
C ASP A 12 15.84 0.75 21.18
N ILE A 13 15.46 0.48 19.93
CA ILE A 13 15.70 1.34 18.76
C ILE A 13 14.63 2.46 18.65
N PHE A 14 13.66 2.53 19.57
CA PHE A 14 12.38 3.23 19.36
C PHE A 14 11.97 4.22 20.48
N GLN A 15 12.77 5.26 20.73
CA GLN A 15 12.45 6.36 21.68
C GLN A 15 11.50 7.46 21.15
N GLY A 16 10.82 7.26 20.02
CA GLY A 16 9.75 8.16 19.56
C GLY A 16 8.40 7.75 20.15
N LYS A 17 7.77 8.59 20.98
CA LYS A 17 6.56 8.27 21.77
C LYS A 17 5.33 7.74 21.00
N ASP A 18 5.27 7.76 19.66
CA ASP A 18 4.08 7.41 18.84
C ASP A 18 4.31 6.53 17.58
N GLY A 19 5.47 5.89 17.41
CA GLY A 19 5.91 5.39 16.10
C GLY A 19 5.60 3.92 15.77
N PHE A 20 4.45 3.62 15.16
CA PHE A 20 4.39 2.58 14.10
C PHE A 20 3.07 2.69 13.30
N ILE A 21 1.94 2.57 14.00
CA ILE A 21 0.58 2.62 13.45
C ILE A 21 -0.29 3.28 14.51
N THR A 22 -1.07 4.28 14.09
CA THR A 22 -2.04 4.96 14.96
C THR A 22 -3.44 4.39 14.75
N LEU A 23 -4.36 4.66 15.69
CA LEU A 23 -5.78 4.33 15.48
C LEU A 23 -6.34 5.00 14.21
N ARG A 24 -5.85 6.20 13.87
CA ARG A 24 -6.22 6.91 12.65
C ARG A 24 -5.93 6.08 11.40
N ASP A 25 -4.80 5.37 11.37
CA ASP A 25 -4.44 4.54 10.22
C ASP A 25 -5.36 3.32 10.10
N LEU A 26 -5.77 2.73 11.23
CA LEU A 26 -6.76 1.64 11.23
C LEU A 26 -8.15 2.13 10.79
N PHE A 27 -8.56 3.34 11.22
CA PHE A 27 -9.80 3.93 10.74
C PHE A 27 -9.76 4.25 9.25
N ARG A 28 -8.64 4.78 8.74
CA ARG A 28 -8.43 4.96 7.29
C ARG A 28 -8.54 3.63 6.56
N TRP A 29 -7.87 2.59 7.06
CA TRP A 29 -7.94 1.26 6.45
C TRP A 29 -9.39 0.72 6.41
N GLY A 30 -10.14 0.85 7.50
CA GLY A 30 -11.56 0.48 7.53
C GLY A 30 -12.41 1.32 6.57
N GLU A 31 -12.10 2.60 6.41
CA GLU A 31 -12.81 3.47 5.47
C GLU A 31 -12.55 3.09 4.00
N ARG A 32 -11.31 2.66 3.68
CA ARG A 32 -11.00 2.11 2.35
C ARG A 32 -11.82 0.87 2.01
N TYR A 33 -12.11 0.03 3.00
CA TYR A 33 -13.01 -1.11 2.83
C TYR A 33 -14.45 -0.67 2.57
N ARG A 34 -14.96 0.28 3.38
CA ARG A 34 -16.32 0.82 3.24
C ARG A 34 -16.56 1.46 1.86
N LEU A 35 -15.53 2.08 1.29
CA LEU A 35 -15.56 2.78 0.00
C LEU A 35 -15.06 1.91 -1.18
N ALA A 36 -14.78 0.62 -0.95
CA ALA A 36 -14.21 -0.24 -1.99
C ALA A 36 -15.18 -0.42 -3.18
N THR A 37 -14.70 -0.14 -4.39
CA THR A 37 -15.46 -0.21 -5.66
C THR A 37 -15.13 -1.44 -6.51
N CYS A 38 -14.28 -2.34 -6.01
CA CYS A 38 -13.73 -3.49 -6.73
C CYS A 38 -14.71 -4.67 -6.88
N ASN A 39 -15.78 -4.73 -6.09
CA ASN A 39 -16.84 -5.74 -6.21
C ASN A 39 -18.05 -5.14 -6.93
N ARG A 40 -17.88 -4.83 -8.22
CA ARG A 40 -18.98 -4.34 -9.07
C ARG A 40 -19.67 -5.44 -9.87
N ASP A 41 -19.08 -6.62 -9.94
CA ASP A 41 -19.63 -7.75 -10.68
C ASP A 41 -20.18 -8.78 -9.68
N GLU A 42 -21.50 -8.76 -9.49
CA GLU A 42 -22.22 -9.60 -8.50
C GLU A 42 -22.03 -11.11 -8.73
N ASN A 43 -21.58 -11.50 -9.94
CA ASN A 43 -21.39 -12.89 -10.36
C ASN A 43 -20.00 -13.47 -10.06
N GLN A 44 -19.05 -12.70 -9.52
CA GLN A 44 -17.70 -13.18 -9.24
C GLN A 44 -17.37 -13.18 -7.74
N LEU A 45 -16.87 -14.31 -7.24
CA LEU A 45 -16.32 -14.41 -5.88
C LEU A 45 -15.06 -13.54 -5.78
N PHE A 46 -15.13 -12.50 -4.94
CA PHE A 46 -14.01 -11.58 -4.71
C PHE A 46 -13.28 -11.91 -3.40
N ASP A 47 -11.95 -12.03 -3.45
CA ASP A 47 -11.11 -12.29 -2.27
C ASP A 47 -10.90 -11.01 -1.45
N TRP A 48 -11.87 -10.72 -0.58
CA TRP A 48 -11.85 -9.57 0.31
C TRP A 48 -10.70 -9.59 1.31
N ASP A 49 -10.27 -10.77 1.78
CA ASP A 49 -9.17 -10.89 2.73
C ASP A 49 -7.86 -10.44 2.08
N ARG A 50 -7.62 -10.88 0.84
CA ARG A 50 -6.46 -10.44 0.06
C ARG A 50 -6.50 -8.94 -0.20
N TYR A 51 -7.64 -8.43 -0.68
CA TYR A 51 -7.81 -6.99 -0.95
C TYR A 51 -7.56 -6.16 0.31
N LEU A 52 -8.12 -6.55 1.46
CA LEU A 52 -7.97 -5.80 2.70
C LEU A 52 -6.52 -5.87 3.19
N ALA A 53 -5.87 -7.03 3.12
CA ALA A 53 -4.47 -7.19 3.47
C ALA A 53 -3.55 -6.28 2.61
N GLU A 54 -3.75 -6.25 1.30
CA GLU A 54 -2.97 -5.43 0.36
C GLU A 54 -3.23 -3.93 0.58
N GLN A 55 -4.48 -3.51 0.81
CA GLN A 55 -4.82 -2.12 1.16
C GLN A 55 -4.15 -1.68 2.47
N GLY A 56 -4.17 -2.53 3.48
CA GLY A 56 -3.49 -2.27 4.75
C GLY A 56 -1.98 -2.16 4.57
N TYR A 57 -1.41 -3.02 3.74
CA TYR A 57 0.02 -2.99 3.45
C TYR A 57 0.43 -1.68 2.80
N ILE A 58 -0.26 -1.29 1.72
CA ILE A 58 -0.02 -0.04 0.99
C ILE A 58 -0.14 1.18 1.91
N LEU A 59 -1.16 1.23 2.77
CA LEU A 59 -1.38 2.34 3.69
C LEU A 59 -0.27 2.44 4.77
N LEU A 60 0.13 1.31 5.35
CA LEU A 60 1.02 1.28 6.51
C LEU A 60 2.49 1.24 6.11
N ALA A 61 2.86 0.32 5.20
CA ALA A 61 4.22 0.20 4.69
C ALA A 61 4.62 1.37 3.78
N GLY A 62 3.65 2.06 3.15
CA GLY A 62 3.92 3.26 2.36
C GLY A 62 4.55 4.42 3.14
N ARG A 63 4.38 4.43 4.47
CA ARG A 63 4.90 5.46 5.39
C ARG A 63 6.21 5.08 6.06
N ALA A 64 6.51 3.79 6.10
CA ALA A 64 7.71 3.25 6.73
C ALA A 64 8.97 3.72 6.00
N ARG A 65 9.97 4.15 6.76
CA ARG A 65 11.24 4.67 6.20
C ARG A 65 12.34 3.63 6.26
N HIS A 66 12.26 2.70 7.22
CA HIS A 66 13.24 1.64 7.34
C HIS A 66 12.71 0.35 6.69
N PRO A 67 13.55 -0.40 5.93
CA PRO A 67 13.12 -1.66 5.32
C PRO A 67 12.67 -2.70 6.36
N ASP A 68 13.23 -2.67 7.57
CA ASP A 68 12.81 -3.58 8.65
C ASP A 68 11.39 -3.29 9.14
N GLU A 69 10.97 -2.03 9.12
CA GLU A 69 9.59 -1.63 9.44
C GLU A 69 8.62 -2.14 8.38
N VAL A 70 8.98 -1.99 7.10
CA VAL A 70 8.20 -2.51 5.96
C VAL A 70 7.99 -4.02 6.10
N ARG A 71 9.05 -4.78 6.42
CA ARG A 71 8.97 -6.23 6.65
C ARG A 71 8.09 -6.58 7.84
N ALA A 72 8.24 -5.87 8.96
CA ALA A 72 7.40 -6.10 10.14
C ALA A 72 5.91 -5.86 9.83
N VAL A 73 5.57 -4.83 9.05
CA VAL A 73 4.19 -4.60 8.59
C VAL A 73 3.70 -5.79 7.76
N ALA A 74 4.48 -6.26 6.78
CA ALA A 74 4.13 -7.41 5.96
C ALA A 74 3.84 -8.66 6.81
N ASP A 75 4.75 -9.00 7.73
CA ASP A 75 4.66 -10.18 8.59
C ASP A 75 3.40 -10.17 9.45
N ILE A 76 3.02 -9.00 9.98
CA ILE A 76 1.84 -8.89 10.83
C ILE A 76 0.56 -8.96 10.01
N ILE A 77 0.50 -8.28 8.87
CA ILE A 77 -0.66 -8.35 7.98
C ILE A 77 -0.86 -9.80 7.56
N GLN A 78 0.20 -10.48 7.14
CA GLN A 78 0.13 -11.89 6.79
C GLN A 78 -0.31 -12.76 7.97
N LYS A 79 0.16 -12.49 9.18
CA LYS A 79 -0.24 -13.24 10.37
C LYS A 79 -1.71 -13.07 10.71
N VAL A 80 -2.28 -11.89 10.50
CA VAL A 80 -3.69 -11.57 10.80
C VAL A 80 -4.61 -12.08 9.71
N PHE A 81 -4.32 -11.76 8.45
CA PHE A 81 -5.16 -12.08 7.29
C PHE A 81 -4.92 -13.48 6.72
N LYS A 82 -3.81 -14.13 7.10
CA LYS A 82 -3.36 -15.42 6.52
C LYS A 82 -3.13 -15.34 5.00
N ARG A 83 -2.86 -14.14 4.48
CA ARG A 83 -2.56 -13.87 3.07
C ARG A 83 -1.14 -13.34 2.93
N GLN A 84 -0.39 -13.91 1.98
CA GLN A 84 0.96 -13.45 1.64
C GLN A 84 0.88 -12.12 0.89
N ILE A 85 1.76 -11.18 1.22
CA ILE A 85 1.88 -9.92 0.51
C ILE A 85 3.04 -10.04 -0.48
N ALA A 86 2.73 -9.99 -1.77
CA ALA A 86 3.72 -9.97 -2.84
C ALA A 86 3.84 -8.55 -3.41
N GLU A 87 4.92 -7.84 -3.07
CA GLU A 87 5.15 -6.48 -3.57
C GLU A 87 5.21 -6.41 -5.10
N ASP A 88 5.66 -7.48 -5.76
CA ASP A 88 5.73 -7.52 -7.21
C ASP A 88 4.34 -7.42 -7.85
N ASN A 89 3.31 -7.99 -7.22
CA ASN A 89 1.92 -7.89 -7.68
C ASN A 89 1.28 -6.52 -7.36
N LEU A 90 1.92 -5.71 -6.50
CA LEU A 90 1.44 -4.39 -6.10
C LEU A 90 2.12 -3.26 -6.88
N PHE A 91 3.37 -3.44 -7.31
CA PHE A 91 4.18 -2.35 -7.87
C PHE A 91 4.81 -2.66 -9.24
N ASN A 92 4.60 -3.87 -9.76
CA ASN A 92 4.95 -4.23 -11.13
C ASN A 92 3.68 -4.62 -11.90
N ILE A 93 3.76 -4.49 -13.23
CA ILE A 93 2.71 -4.95 -14.13
C ILE A 93 3.01 -6.41 -14.48
N ASN A 94 2.13 -7.30 -14.06
CA ASN A 94 2.17 -8.73 -14.34
C ASN A 94 0.75 -9.32 -14.44
N GLU A 95 0.63 -10.59 -14.82
CA GLU A 95 -0.68 -11.26 -14.92
C GLU A 95 -1.43 -11.33 -13.57
N ASP A 96 -0.68 -11.36 -12.47
CA ASP A 96 -1.19 -11.44 -11.10
C ASP A 96 -1.38 -10.06 -10.42
N THR A 97 -1.40 -8.97 -11.20
CA THR A 97 -1.45 -7.61 -10.67
C THR A 97 -2.68 -7.46 -9.80
N SER A 98 -2.48 -7.00 -8.57
CA SER A 98 -3.57 -6.82 -7.61
C SER A 98 -4.58 -5.79 -8.14
N PRO A 99 -5.89 -6.00 -7.92
CA PRO A 99 -6.91 -5.00 -8.24
C PRO A 99 -6.70 -3.67 -7.49
N VAL A 100 -5.98 -3.67 -6.37
CA VAL A 100 -5.62 -2.44 -5.62
C VAL A 100 -4.63 -1.56 -6.41
N ALA A 101 -3.78 -2.19 -7.22
CA ALA A 101 -2.72 -1.53 -7.98
C ALA A 101 -3.08 -1.36 -9.46
N ALA A 102 -3.81 -2.30 -10.05
CA ALA A 102 -4.11 -2.38 -11.47
C ALA A 102 -4.73 -1.09 -12.02
N GLU A 103 -5.66 -0.49 -11.28
CA GLU A 103 -6.30 0.79 -11.64
C GLU A 103 -5.26 1.89 -11.92
N PHE A 104 -4.23 1.99 -11.09
CA PHE A 104 -3.19 3.02 -11.21
C PHE A 104 -2.07 2.62 -12.16
N LEU A 105 -1.70 1.33 -12.18
CA LEU A 105 -0.66 0.84 -13.07
C LEU A 105 -1.09 0.83 -14.54
N SER A 106 -2.39 0.82 -14.84
CA SER A 106 -2.89 1.01 -16.21
C SER A 106 -2.38 2.29 -16.90
N VAL A 107 -2.10 3.35 -16.11
CA VAL A 107 -1.58 4.63 -16.61
C VAL A 107 -0.15 4.51 -17.16
N VAL A 108 0.62 3.53 -16.66
CA VAL A 108 2.02 3.32 -17.05
C VAL A 108 2.14 2.83 -18.50
N ASP A 109 1.16 2.06 -18.98
CA ASP A 109 1.15 1.54 -20.35
C ASP A 109 0.62 2.55 -21.38
N HIS A 110 -0.02 3.63 -20.91
CA HIS A 110 -0.46 4.71 -21.79
C HIS A 110 0.70 5.67 -22.08
N GLN A 111 0.81 6.09 -23.34
CA GLN A 111 1.68 7.21 -23.69
C GLN A 111 1.19 8.45 -22.94
N LEU A 112 2.00 8.89 -21.97
CA LEU A 112 1.90 10.25 -21.45
C LEU A 112 2.09 11.17 -22.66
N GLY A 113 1.25 12.21 -22.81
CA GLY A 113 1.24 13.04 -24.03
C GLY A 113 2.64 13.48 -24.46
N ALA A 114 2.84 13.80 -25.74
CA ALA A 114 4.16 13.95 -26.38
C ALA A 114 5.23 14.76 -25.60
N GLU A 115 4.81 15.69 -24.74
CA GLU A 115 5.69 16.42 -23.82
C GLU A 115 6.41 15.55 -22.76
N PHE A 116 5.90 14.35 -22.46
CA PHE A 116 6.40 13.42 -21.46
C PHE A 116 7.02 12.14 -22.06
N ASP A 117 7.26 12.08 -23.37
CA ASP A 117 7.87 10.90 -24.03
C ASP A 117 9.25 10.52 -23.46
N HIS A 118 9.92 11.47 -22.81
CA HIS A 118 11.22 11.28 -22.16
C HIS A 118 11.12 10.63 -20.76
N VAL A 119 9.90 10.48 -20.21
CA VAL A 119 9.67 9.94 -18.88
C VAL A 119 9.57 8.42 -18.95
N VAL A 120 10.50 7.74 -18.28
CA VAL A 120 10.49 6.27 -18.18
C VAL A 120 10.01 5.86 -16.79
N TRP A 121 8.98 5.01 -16.75
CA TRP A 121 8.43 4.48 -15.51
C TRP A 121 9.36 3.48 -14.82
N THR A 122 10.05 3.93 -13.77
CA THR A 122 10.83 3.04 -12.90
C THR A 122 9.94 2.33 -11.89
N ARG A 123 10.43 1.23 -11.29
CA ARG A 123 9.72 0.52 -10.20
C ARG A 123 9.36 1.45 -9.04
N SER A 124 10.26 2.35 -8.65
CA SER A 124 10.02 3.30 -7.57
C SER A 124 8.91 4.30 -7.92
N MET A 125 8.84 4.75 -9.17
CA MET A 125 7.76 5.61 -9.65
C MET A 125 6.42 4.87 -9.68
N ARG A 126 6.38 3.61 -10.12
CA ARG A 126 5.17 2.77 -10.06
C ARG A 126 4.69 2.58 -8.63
N ARG A 127 5.61 2.29 -7.70
CA ARG A 127 5.29 2.21 -6.26
C ARG A 127 4.70 3.52 -5.75
N LEU A 128 5.33 4.64 -6.07
CA LEU A 128 4.84 5.98 -5.70
C LEU A 128 3.44 6.23 -6.27
N LEU A 129 3.23 5.93 -7.56
CA LEU A 129 1.95 6.09 -8.24
C LEU A 129 0.84 5.29 -7.56
N VAL A 130 1.09 4.03 -7.20
CA VAL A 130 0.09 3.19 -6.51
C VAL A 130 -0.22 3.73 -5.12
N LEU A 131 0.78 4.19 -4.36
CA LEU A 131 0.60 4.77 -3.03
C LEU A 131 -0.20 6.08 -3.07
N VAL A 132 0.22 7.00 -3.94
CA VAL A 132 -0.42 8.32 -4.11
C VAL A 132 -1.80 8.18 -4.73
N GLY A 133 -1.94 7.36 -5.76
CA GLY A 133 -3.21 7.08 -6.43
C GLY A 133 -4.25 6.53 -5.48
N ASN A 134 -3.89 5.55 -4.63
CA ASN A 134 -4.79 5.05 -3.59
C ASN A 134 -5.18 6.16 -2.61
N ALA A 135 -4.22 6.97 -2.14
CA ALA A 135 -4.54 8.06 -1.22
C ALA A 135 -5.48 9.10 -1.85
N VAL A 136 -5.27 9.46 -3.12
CA VAL A 136 -6.17 10.36 -3.87
C VAL A 136 -7.56 9.74 -4.03
N LYS A 137 -7.64 8.46 -4.42
CA LYS A 137 -8.91 7.72 -4.56
C LYS A 137 -9.75 7.75 -3.29
N PHE A 138 -9.11 7.65 -2.13
CA PHE A 138 -9.79 7.68 -0.82
C PHE A 138 -9.80 9.06 -0.16
N ASN A 139 -9.44 10.12 -0.89
CA ASN A 139 -9.38 11.51 -0.41
C ASN A 139 -8.54 11.67 0.88
N GLU A 140 -7.42 10.96 0.94
CA GLU A 140 -6.47 10.99 2.05
C GLU A 140 -5.36 12.01 1.79
N PRO A 141 -4.95 12.81 2.81
CA PRO A 141 -3.85 13.76 2.64
C PRO A 141 -2.51 13.03 2.47
N VAL A 142 -1.74 13.46 1.47
CA VAL A 142 -0.42 12.91 1.11
C VAL A 142 0.66 13.98 1.28
N LEU A 143 1.81 13.56 1.80
CA LEU A 143 3.04 14.34 1.81
C LEU A 143 4.15 13.50 1.20
N LEU A 144 4.80 14.02 0.16
CA LEU A 144 5.97 13.39 -0.45
C LEU A 144 7.23 13.87 0.28
N VAL A 145 8.02 12.91 0.77
CA VAL A 145 9.29 13.16 1.46
C VAL A 145 10.33 12.22 0.87
N GLY A 146 11.43 12.78 0.38
CA GLY A 146 12.52 12.03 -0.24
C GLY A 146 13.60 12.97 -0.75
N GLU A 147 14.67 12.40 -1.27
CA GLU A 147 15.68 13.15 -2.02
C GLU A 147 15.03 13.77 -3.26
N THR A 148 15.39 15.01 -3.57
CA THR A 148 15.01 15.63 -4.83
C THR A 148 15.86 15.02 -5.93
N GLY A 149 15.21 14.43 -6.94
CA GLY A 149 15.87 13.98 -8.17
C GLY A 149 16.47 15.14 -8.95
#